data_AF-A0AB33JW06-F1
#
_entry.id   AF-A0AB33JW06-F1
#
_cell.length_a   1.000
_cell.length_b   1.000
_cell.length_c   1.000
_cell.angle_alpha   90.00
_cell.angle_beta   90.00
_cell.angle_gamma   90.00
#
_symmetry.space_group_name_H-M   'P 1'
#
loop_
_entity.id
_entity.type
_entity.pdbx_description
1 polymer ?
#
loop_
_entity_poly.entity_id
_entity_poly.type
_entity_poly.pdbx_seq_one_letter_code
_entity_poly.pdbx_strand_id
1 'polypeptide(L)'
;MAVLSRSHPSFSVDIFQNEYLAEGAREVNAIVTVTATGGGTSGGQPLARDAGAAAAVVIMVDCSGSMDYPSAKLRNAREATAVAIDTIRDGVAFAVVAGTHEAKDLYPGGGRMAIADRATRAQAKEALRKLTANGGTAIGTWLTKAKQLFDSRADIAIRHGILLTDGRNEHEKAADLERVLGQAAGSFTVDCRGVGTDWEVTELRKIASALLGTVDIVAEPSGLADDFQQMMVQAMGKQVADVALRVWTPANAVVKFVKQVAPSLEDLTDRRADAGPRAGDYPTGSWGDESRDYHVCVEVPAAEVGNEMLAARISLLLPQPDGTSEVLSQGLVRAVWTDDLASSTRISPQVAHFTGQAELASSIQEGLEAHRAGDVDLATAKLGAAVRIAHRTGNESTFKLLQKVVDVVDPKEGTVRFRKNVSEADSMTLDTRSTKTVRVKK
;
A
#
# COMPACT_ATOMS: atom_id res chain seq x y z
N MET A 1 18.36 31.42 21.90
CA MET A 1 17.09 30.67 21.80
C MET A 1 17.34 29.43 20.99
N ALA A 2 17.41 28.26 21.63
CA ALA A 2 17.50 26.99 20.93
C ALA A 2 16.13 26.72 20.28
N VAL A 3 16.10 26.62 18.95
CA VAL A 3 14.92 26.16 18.22
C VAL A 3 14.73 24.70 18.62
N LEU A 4 13.65 24.40 19.33
CA LEU A 4 13.20 23.04 19.59
C LEU A 4 13.12 22.31 18.25
N SER A 5 13.99 21.33 18.03
CA SER A 5 13.95 20.51 16.82
C SER A 5 12.62 19.78 16.80
N ARG A 6 11.85 19.93 15.71
CA ARG A 6 10.59 19.20 15.51
C ARG A 6 10.84 17.69 15.68
N SER A 7 10.01 17.02 16.47
CA SER A 7 10.10 15.59 16.81
C SER A 7 9.62 14.64 15.70
N HIS A 8 9.31 15.17 14.52
CA HIS A 8 8.76 14.43 13.39
C HIS A 8 9.64 14.63 12.15
N PRO A 9 9.67 13.67 11.21
CA PRO A 9 10.38 13.81 9.95
C PRO A 9 10.01 15.10 9.23
N SER A 10 10.98 15.70 8.56
CA SER A 10 10.77 16.84 7.68
C SER A 10 10.14 16.36 6.37
N PHE A 11 9.09 17.04 5.92
CA PHE A 11 8.39 16.72 4.68
C PHE A 11 8.69 17.74 3.59
N SER A 12 8.92 17.25 2.37
CA SER A 12 8.97 18.06 1.15
C SER A 12 7.93 17.58 0.15
N VAL A 13 7.40 18.53 -0.62
CA VAL A 13 6.46 18.28 -1.73
C VAL A 13 7.06 18.88 -2.99
N ASP A 14 7.43 18.03 -3.94
CA ASP A 14 7.88 18.42 -5.28
C ASP A 14 6.73 18.18 -6.27
N ILE A 15 6.46 19.14 -7.17
CA ILE A 15 5.43 19.03 -8.21
C ILE A 15 6.11 18.91 -9.57
N PHE A 16 5.84 17.83 -10.28
CA PHE A 16 6.29 17.60 -11.65
C PHE A 16 5.10 17.59 -12.59
N GLN A 17 5.09 18.51 -13.55
CA GLN A 17 4.03 18.66 -14.53
C GLN A 17 4.57 19.30 -15.80
N ASN A 18 3.76 19.27 -16.86
CA ASN A 18 3.82 20.31 -17.89
C ASN A 18 2.70 21.31 -17.58
N GLU A 19 3.03 22.53 -17.17
CA GLU A 19 2.03 23.57 -16.92
C GLU A 19 1.35 24.09 -18.19
N TYR A 20 1.93 23.86 -19.37
CA TYR A 20 1.42 24.41 -20.62
C TYR A 20 0.34 23.52 -21.25
N LEU A 21 -0.82 24.10 -21.48
CA LEU A 21 -1.98 23.48 -22.12
C LEU A 21 -2.20 24.07 -23.51
N ALA A 22 -2.60 23.23 -24.46
CA ALA A 22 -3.09 23.70 -25.76
C ALA A 22 -4.42 24.47 -25.59
N GLU A 23 -4.75 25.33 -26.55
CA GLU A 23 -6.04 26.01 -26.58
C GLU A 23 -7.21 25.01 -26.47
N GLY A 24 -8.15 25.30 -25.56
CA GLY A 24 -9.30 24.43 -25.29
C GLY A 24 -9.00 23.16 -24.48
N ALA A 25 -7.73 22.84 -24.18
CA ALA A 25 -7.40 21.73 -23.30
C ALA A 25 -7.78 22.04 -21.85
N ARG A 26 -8.23 21.01 -21.11
CA ARG A 26 -8.85 21.15 -19.79
C ARG A 26 -8.27 20.22 -18.73
N GLU A 27 -7.42 19.27 -19.10
CA GLU A 27 -6.86 18.31 -18.15
C GLU A 27 -5.44 18.68 -17.76
N VAL A 28 -5.22 18.85 -16.46
CA VAL A 28 -3.90 19.13 -15.88
C VAL A 28 -3.45 17.90 -15.11
N ASN A 29 -2.29 17.37 -15.49
CA ASN A 29 -1.69 16.20 -14.86
C ASN A 29 -0.42 16.60 -14.11
N ALA A 30 -0.33 16.21 -12.83
CA ALA A 30 0.83 16.46 -12.00
C ALA A 30 1.23 15.19 -11.23
N ILE A 31 2.53 14.95 -11.15
CA ILE A 31 3.13 14.01 -10.20
C ILE A 31 3.59 14.79 -8.98
N VAL A 32 3.00 14.49 -7.84
CA VAL A 32 3.33 15.03 -6.53
C VAL A 32 4.27 14.04 -5.85
N THR A 33 5.56 14.39 -5.73
CA THR A 33 6.51 13.59 -4.96
C THR A 33 6.56 14.13 -3.54
N VAL A 34 6.19 13.27 -2.60
CA VAL A 34 6.29 13.54 -1.17
C VAL A 34 7.51 12.81 -0.64
N THR A 35 8.37 13.51 0.09
CA THR A 35 9.53 12.91 0.75
C THR A 35 9.51 13.27 2.23
N ALA A 36 9.63 12.26 3.09
CA ALA A 36 9.79 12.41 4.53
C ALA A 36 11.23 12.00 4.89
N THR A 37 12.01 12.90 5.51
CA THR A 37 13.41 12.66 5.89
C THR A 37 13.72 13.15 7.29
N GLY A 38 14.75 12.58 7.93
CA GLY A 38 15.27 13.11 9.19
C GLY A 38 14.55 12.61 10.45
N GLY A 39 13.85 11.48 10.32
CA GLY A 39 13.23 10.79 11.44
C GLY A 39 14.18 10.16 12.47
N GLY A 40 15.45 9.92 12.10
CA GLY A 40 16.41 9.35 13.03
C GLY A 40 17.54 8.57 12.38
N THR A 41 18.51 9.28 11.79
CA THR A 41 19.95 8.91 11.84
C THR A 41 20.83 10.15 11.68
N SER A 42 20.61 11.19 12.50
CA SER A 42 21.67 12.19 12.70
C SER A 42 22.72 11.60 13.64
N GLY A 43 23.70 10.88 13.09
CA GLY A 43 24.98 10.58 13.76
C GLY A 43 24.89 10.00 15.18
N GLY A 44 24.63 8.69 15.28
CA GLY A 44 25.08 7.88 16.43
C GLY A 44 24.50 8.17 17.82
N GLN A 45 23.55 9.09 17.98
CA GLN A 45 22.82 9.27 19.24
C GLN A 45 21.31 9.11 19.05
N PRO A 46 20.66 8.18 19.79
CA PRO A 46 19.21 8.04 19.73
C PRO A 46 18.54 9.29 20.32
N LEU A 47 17.73 9.97 19.50
CA LEU A 47 16.80 10.99 19.97
C LEU A 47 15.77 10.35 20.93
N ALA A 48 15.32 11.16 21.88
CA ALA A 48 14.68 10.79 23.15
C ALA A 48 13.70 9.60 23.12
N ARG A 49 13.74 8.85 24.24
CA ARG A 49 13.10 7.56 24.55
C ARG A 49 11.56 7.54 24.56
N ASP A 50 10.88 8.58 24.08
CA ASP A 50 9.40 8.68 24.13
C ASP A 50 8.69 8.18 22.85
N ALA A 51 9.43 7.88 21.77
CA ALA A 51 8.84 7.37 20.52
C ALA A 51 8.46 5.87 20.54
N GLY A 52 8.77 5.14 21.62
CA GLY A 52 8.47 3.71 21.75
C GLY A 52 6.98 3.41 22.02
N ALA A 53 6.26 4.34 22.65
CA ALA A 53 4.84 4.18 23.01
C ALA A 53 3.86 4.61 21.92
N ALA A 54 4.35 5.07 20.77
CA ALA A 54 3.51 5.69 19.72
C ALA A 54 2.97 4.70 18.66
N ALA A 55 3.27 3.40 18.80
CA ALA A 55 2.82 2.37 17.85
C ALA A 55 2.16 1.16 18.52
N ALA A 56 1.22 0.56 17.80
CA ALA A 56 0.50 -0.66 18.14
C ALA A 56 0.52 -1.63 16.96
N VAL A 57 0.74 -2.91 17.23
CA VAL A 57 0.80 -3.97 16.22
C VAL A 57 -0.14 -5.12 16.55
N VAL A 58 -0.91 -5.59 15.56
CA VAL A 58 -1.69 -6.84 15.69
C VAL A 58 -1.24 -7.82 14.61
N ILE A 59 -0.74 -8.98 15.02
CA ILE A 59 -0.35 -10.06 14.11
C ILE A 59 -1.50 -11.07 14.04
N MET A 60 -2.17 -11.16 12.89
CA MET A 60 -3.27 -12.06 12.61
C MET A 60 -2.73 -13.27 11.84
N VAL A 61 -2.74 -14.43 12.49
CA VAL A 61 -2.18 -15.67 11.96
C VAL A 61 -3.31 -16.64 11.63
N ASP A 62 -3.42 -17.04 10.37
CA ASP A 62 -4.33 -18.10 9.98
C ASP A 62 -3.98 -19.42 10.70
N CYS A 63 -5.02 -20.00 11.29
CA CYS A 63 -5.02 -21.26 12.01
C CYS A 63 -6.12 -22.19 11.49
N SER A 64 -6.58 -21.99 10.25
CA SER A 64 -7.50 -22.86 9.55
C SER A 64 -6.92 -24.27 9.37
N GLY A 65 -7.77 -25.25 9.07
CA GLY A 65 -7.35 -26.64 8.90
C GLY A 65 -6.29 -26.87 7.82
N SER A 66 -6.23 -26.04 6.78
CA SER A 66 -5.24 -26.12 5.69
C SER A 66 -3.81 -25.85 6.17
N MET A 67 -3.65 -25.09 7.24
CA MET A 67 -2.34 -24.78 7.82
C MET A 67 -1.58 -26.00 8.36
N ASP A 68 -2.25 -27.15 8.57
CA ASP A 68 -1.58 -28.42 8.94
C ASP A 68 -1.12 -29.25 7.73
N TYR A 69 -1.45 -28.81 6.50
CA TYR A 69 -1.16 -29.55 5.27
C TYR A 69 -0.48 -28.66 4.21
N PRO A 70 0.84 -28.80 4.02
CA PRO A 70 1.78 -29.56 4.86
C PRO A 70 2.00 -28.87 6.21
N SER A 71 2.29 -29.65 7.27
CA SER A 71 2.52 -29.14 8.64
C SER A 71 3.69 -28.15 8.77
N ALA A 72 4.52 -28.06 7.73
CA ALA A 72 5.51 -27.01 7.58
C ALA A 72 4.88 -25.60 7.54
N LYS A 73 3.67 -25.43 7.00
CA LYS A 73 2.98 -24.12 6.92
C LYS A 73 2.77 -23.52 8.32
N LEU A 74 2.10 -24.23 9.24
CA LEU A 74 1.91 -23.76 10.61
C LEU A 74 3.23 -23.58 11.37
N ARG A 75 4.20 -24.49 11.19
CA ARG A 75 5.52 -24.36 11.82
C ARG A 75 6.23 -23.07 11.39
N ASN A 76 6.25 -22.80 10.09
CA ASN A 76 6.91 -21.61 9.55
C ASN A 76 6.12 -20.33 9.89
N ALA A 77 4.79 -20.39 9.96
CA ALA A 77 3.97 -19.27 10.45
C ALA A 77 4.31 -18.92 11.91
N ARG A 78 4.50 -19.92 12.79
CA ARG A 78 4.98 -19.70 14.16
C ARG A 78 6.37 -19.07 14.20
N GLU A 79 7.30 -19.58 13.39
CA GLU A 79 8.66 -19.05 13.31
C GLU A 79 8.68 -17.60 12.82
N ALA A 80 7.98 -17.30 11.73
CA ALA A 80 7.86 -15.96 11.20
C ALA A 80 7.19 -15.00 12.17
N THR A 81 6.13 -15.44 12.86
CA THR A 81 5.48 -14.64 13.91
C THR A 81 6.43 -14.37 15.07
N ALA A 82 7.26 -15.34 15.46
CA ALA A 82 8.27 -15.14 16.49
C ALA A 82 9.34 -14.12 16.07
N VAL A 83 9.78 -14.16 14.81
CA VAL A 83 10.72 -13.19 14.22
C VAL A 83 10.11 -11.79 14.17
N ALA A 84 8.84 -11.66 13.77
CA ALA A 84 8.11 -10.40 13.82
C ALA A 84 8.05 -9.86 15.26
N ILE A 85 7.69 -10.68 16.25
CA ILE A 85 7.66 -10.30 17.68
C ILE A 85 9.03 -9.80 18.16
N ASP A 86 10.11 -10.47 17.78
CA ASP A 86 11.47 -10.08 18.15
C ASP A 86 11.91 -8.76 17.49
N THR A 87 11.27 -8.37 16.38
CA THR A 87 11.54 -7.12 15.65
C THR A 87 10.75 -5.93 16.20
N ILE A 88 9.71 -6.16 17.01
CA ILE A 88 8.93 -5.09 17.64
C ILE A 88 9.84 -4.29 18.58
N ARG A 89 9.83 -2.96 18.50
CA ARG A 89 10.63 -2.08 19.38
C ARG A 89 10.15 -2.16 20.83
N ASP A 90 11.06 -1.99 21.79
CA ASP A 90 10.69 -1.89 23.20
C ASP A 90 9.67 -0.76 23.42
N GLY A 91 8.62 -1.02 24.21
CA GLY A 91 7.56 -0.07 24.52
C GLY A 91 6.35 -0.09 23.58
N VAL A 92 6.44 -0.74 22.41
CA VAL A 92 5.35 -0.83 21.43
C VAL A 92 4.26 -1.77 21.93
N ALA A 93 3.00 -1.38 21.76
CA ALA A 93 1.88 -2.26 22.10
C ALA A 93 1.73 -3.36 21.05
N PHE A 94 1.52 -4.61 21.45
CA PHE A 94 1.28 -5.69 20.49
C PHE A 94 0.31 -6.76 20.98
N ALA A 95 -0.32 -7.43 20.03
CA ALA A 95 -1.15 -8.60 20.27
C ALA A 95 -1.01 -9.61 19.11
N VAL A 96 -1.30 -10.87 19.41
CA VAL A 96 -1.35 -11.96 18.43
C VAL A 96 -2.76 -12.54 18.42
N VAL A 97 -3.35 -12.62 17.24
CA VAL A 97 -4.69 -13.15 16.99
C VAL A 97 -4.57 -14.45 16.20
N ALA A 98 -5.21 -15.50 16.70
CA ALA A 98 -5.40 -16.74 15.97
C ALA A 98 -6.69 -16.63 15.16
N GLY A 99 -6.57 -16.73 13.84
CA GLY A 99 -7.65 -16.57 12.88
C GLY A 99 -8.18 -17.90 12.37
N THR A 100 -9.50 -18.08 12.40
CA THR A 100 -10.23 -19.19 11.77
C THR A 100 -11.55 -18.65 11.18
N HIS A 101 -12.65 -19.41 11.18
CA HIS A 101 -14.00 -18.86 11.04
C HIS A 101 -14.40 -17.96 12.24
N GLU A 102 -13.65 -18.05 13.34
CA GLU A 102 -13.67 -17.14 14.48
C GLU A 102 -12.28 -16.53 14.71
N ALA A 103 -12.20 -15.38 15.38
CA ALA A 103 -10.95 -14.76 15.81
C ALA A 103 -10.77 -14.81 17.33
N LYS A 104 -9.61 -15.31 17.80
CA LYS A 104 -9.31 -15.44 19.24
C LYS A 104 -8.01 -14.74 19.60
N ASP A 105 -7.99 -14.13 20.78
CA ASP A 105 -6.73 -13.61 21.35
C ASP A 105 -5.82 -14.79 21.69
N LEU A 106 -4.66 -14.87 21.05
CA LEU A 106 -3.62 -15.81 21.42
C LEU A 106 -2.73 -15.24 22.53
N TYR A 107 -2.36 -13.97 22.40
CA TYR A 107 -1.55 -13.24 23.35
C TYR A 107 -1.86 -11.73 23.29
N PRO A 108 -1.92 -11.01 24.43
CA PRO A 108 -1.88 -11.49 25.82
C PRO A 108 -3.19 -12.09 26.32
N GLY A 109 -4.28 -12.01 25.54
CA GLY A 109 -5.61 -12.46 25.96
C GLY A 109 -6.46 -11.36 26.60
N GLY A 110 -7.78 -11.57 26.58
CA GLY A 110 -8.75 -10.72 27.27
C GLY A 110 -8.98 -9.36 26.62
N GLY A 111 -8.82 -9.24 25.30
CA GLY A 111 -9.07 -7.99 24.55
C GLY A 111 -8.08 -6.87 24.88
N ARG A 112 -6.85 -7.21 25.29
CA ARG A 112 -5.80 -6.24 25.65
C ARG A 112 -4.57 -6.43 24.76
N MET A 113 -3.70 -5.43 24.75
CA MET A 113 -2.39 -5.49 24.11
C MET A 113 -1.28 -5.50 25.17
N ALA A 114 -0.23 -6.28 24.94
CA ALA A 114 0.96 -6.29 25.78
C ALA A 114 1.92 -5.17 25.36
N ILE A 115 2.77 -4.71 26.26
CA ILE A 115 3.87 -3.80 25.91
C ILE A 115 5.11 -4.65 25.61
N ALA A 116 5.73 -4.44 24.46
CA ALA A 116 6.91 -5.18 24.05
C ALA A 116 8.09 -4.89 24.97
N ASP A 117 8.54 -5.94 25.65
CA ASP A 117 9.77 -6.00 26.43
C ASP A 117 10.35 -7.43 26.32
N ARG A 118 11.44 -7.72 27.02
CA ARG A 118 12.05 -9.06 26.99
C ARG A 118 11.10 -10.17 27.49
N ALA A 119 10.30 -9.90 28.52
CA ALA A 119 9.42 -10.86 29.15
C ALA A 119 8.17 -11.13 28.30
N THR A 120 7.51 -10.07 27.82
CA THR A 120 6.29 -10.20 27.01
C THR A 120 6.57 -10.85 25.66
N ARG A 121 7.71 -10.57 25.03
CA ARG A 121 8.15 -11.29 23.81
C ARG A 121 8.35 -12.78 24.07
N ALA A 122 9.00 -13.14 25.19
CA ALA A 122 9.19 -14.55 25.55
C ALA A 122 7.86 -15.26 25.81
N GLN A 123 6.92 -14.61 26.51
CA GLN A 123 5.58 -15.13 26.76
C GLN A 123 4.76 -15.29 25.48
N ALA A 124 4.82 -14.32 24.56
CA ALA A 124 4.15 -14.40 23.28
C ALA A 124 4.68 -15.58 22.45
N LYS A 125 6.00 -15.77 22.41
CA LYS A 125 6.62 -16.93 21.74
C LYS A 125 6.23 -18.27 22.36
N GLU A 126 6.03 -18.32 23.68
CA GLU A 126 5.47 -19.50 24.34
C GLU A 126 4.01 -19.75 23.92
N ALA A 127 3.20 -18.68 23.81
CA ALA A 127 1.82 -18.79 23.35
C ALA A 127 1.72 -19.29 21.90
N LEU A 128 2.66 -18.94 21.02
CA LEU A 128 2.71 -19.46 19.64
C LEU A 128 2.79 -20.99 19.57
N ARG A 129 3.39 -21.65 20.57
CA ARG A 129 3.45 -23.12 20.62
C ARG A 129 2.08 -23.77 20.79
N LYS A 130 1.10 -23.01 21.29
CA LYS A 130 -0.29 -23.46 21.51
C LYS A 130 -1.17 -23.30 20.27
N LEU A 131 -0.68 -22.68 19.19
CA LEU A 131 -1.44 -22.57 17.95
C LEU A 131 -1.79 -23.95 17.43
N THR A 132 -3.01 -24.18 16.97
CA THR A 132 -3.42 -25.44 16.35
C THR A 132 -4.23 -25.12 15.11
N ALA A 133 -3.96 -25.83 14.02
CA ALA A 133 -4.72 -25.70 12.79
C ALA A 133 -6.07 -26.43 12.92
N ASN A 134 -7.17 -25.68 12.95
CA ASN A 134 -8.53 -26.21 12.98
C ASN A 134 -9.55 -25.15 12.55
N GLY A 135 -10.61 -25.58 11.87
CA GLY A 135 -11.72 -24.72 11.45
C GLY A 135 -11.51 -24.09 10.08
N GLY A 136 -12.45 -23.20 9.71
CA GLY A 136 -12.45 -22.48 8.43
C GLY A 136 -11.68 -21.16 8.46
N THR A 137 -11.95 -20.31 7.46
CA THR A 137 -11.30 -19.00 7.24
C THR A 137 -12.36 -17.92 7.03
N ALA A 138 -12.49 -17.00 8.00
CA ALA A 138 -13.35 -15.82 7.95
C ALA A 138 -12.55 -14.57 8.35
N ILE A 139 -11.86 -13.97 7.37
CA ILE A 139 -10.88 -12.89 7.56
C ILE A 139 -11.49 -11.64 8.20
N GLY A 140 -12.74 -11.29 7.86
CA GLY A 140 -13.47 -10.18 8.45
C GLY A 140 -13.59 -10.29 9.98
N THR A 141 -13.65 -11.51 10.53
CA THR A 141 -13.63 -11.70 11.99
C THR A 141 -12.28 -11.31 12.60
N TRP A 142 -11.17 -11.56 11.89
CA TRP A 142 -9.82 -11.24 12.34
C TRP A 142 -9.60 -9.73 12.33
N LEU A 143 -10.02 -9.07 11.24
CA LEU A 143 -9.96 -7.61 11.10
C LEU A 143 -10.84 -6.91 12.15
N THR A 144 -12.03 -7.45 12.43
CA THR A 144 -12.90 -6.95 13.51
C THR A 144 -12.20 -7.06 14.87
N LYS A 145 -11.54 -8.19 15.14
CA LYS A 145 -10.81 -8.41 16.38
C LYS A 145 -9.59 -7.50 16.51
N ALA A 146 -8.84 -7.31 15.42
CA ALA A 146 -7.72 -6.38 15.37
C ALA A 146 -8.20 -4.95 15.65
N LYS A 147 -9.31 -4.52 15.04
CA LYS A 147 -9.93 -3.23 15.34
C LYS A 147 -10.25 -3.07 16.83
N GLN A 148 -10.88 -4.05 17.46
CA GLN A 148 -11.18 -4.01 18.90
C GLN A 148 -9.92 -3.84 19.76
N LEU A 149 -8.84 -4.53 19.40
CA LEU A 149 -7.55 -4.41 20.10
C LEU A 149 -6.94 -3.03 19.91
N PHE A 150 -6.97 -2.46 18.69
CA PHE A 150 -6.51 -1.11 18.44
C PHE A 150 -7.36 -0.05 19.14
N ASP A 151 -8.68 -0.20 19.15
CA ASP A 151 -9.60 0.70 19.84
C ASP A 151 -9.36 0.68 21.37
N SER A 152 -8.89 -0.44 21.94
CA SER A 152 -8.47 -0.52 23.35
C SER A 152 -7.25 0.35 23.69
N ARG A 153 -6.51 0.78 22.66
CA ARG A 153 -5.34 1.67 22.73
C ARG A 153 -5.52 2.88 21.82
N ALA A 154 -6.68 3.54 21.96
CA ALA A 154 -7.00 4.75 21.21
C ALA A 154 -5.98 5.89 21.41
N ASP A 155 -5.19 5.83 22.50
CA ASP A 155 -4.08 6.73 22.80
C ASP A 155 -2.90 6.62 21.81
N ILE A 156 -2.81 5.49 21.08
CA ILE A 156 -1.75 5.23 20.10
C ILE A 156 -2.22 5.65 18.72
N ALA A 157 -1.41 6.43 18.01
CA ALA A 157 -1.74 6.90 16.66
C ALA A 157 -1.31 5.89 15.56
N ILE A 158 -0.10 5.34 15.62
CA ILE A 158 0.39 4.41 14.59
C ILE A 158 -0.14 3.01 14.90
N ARG A 159 -1.05 2.50 14.07
CA ARG A 159 -1.69 1.19 14.26
C ARG A 159 -1.52 0.36 13.00
N HIS A 160 -0.86 -0.80 13.13
CA HIS A 160 -0.51 -1.63 12.00
C HIS A 160 -0.83 -3.10 12.23
N GLY A 161 -1.58 -3.70 11.31
CA GLY A 161 -1.88 -5.12 11.28
C GLY A 161 -0.98 -5.87 10.30
N ILE A 162 -0.60 -7.09 10.65
CA ILE A 162 -0.01 -8.06 9.73
C ILE A 162 -1.01 -9.20 9.59
N LEU A 163 -1.41 -9.52 8.37
CA LEU A 163 -2.34 -10.60 8.08
C LEU A 163 -1.64 -11.70 7.28
N LEU A 164 -1.72 -12.93 7.79
CA LEU A 164 -1.22 -14.13 7.12
C LEU A 164 -2.37 -15.10 6.86
N THR A 165 -2.50 -15.59 5.64
CA THR A 165 -3.43 -16.66 5.27
C THR A 165 -2.77 -17.65 4.32
N ASP A 166 -3.17 -18.92 4.39
CA ASP A 166 -2.87 -19.91 3.33
C ASP A 166 -4.12 -20.31 2.54
N GLY A 167 -5.29 -19.84 2.96
CA GLY A 167 -6.59 -20.23 2.41
C GLY A 167 -7.41 -19.05 1.89
N ARG A 168 -8.45 -19.40 1.13
CA ARG A 168 -9.52 -18.49 0.68
C ARG A 168 -10.50 -18.18 1.82
N ASN A 169 -11.13 -17.01 1.79
CA ASN A 169 -12.11 -16.59 2.79
C ASN A 169 -13.51 -17.20 2.55
N GLU A 170 -13.60 -18.52 2.62
CA GLU A 170 -14.79 -19.28 2.23
C GLU A 170 -15.89 -19.32 3.31
N HIS A 171 -15.59 -18.86 4.53
CA HIS A 171 -16.48 -18.98 5.69
C HIS A 171 -17.15 -17.66 6.10
N GLU A 172 -17.13 -16.65 5.23
CA GLU A 172 -17.97 -15.45 5.34
C GLU A 172 -18.48 -15.00 3.97
N LYS A 173 -19.48 -14.11 3.95
CA LYS A 173 -19.97 -13.52 2.69
C LYS A 173 -19.10 -12.33 2.30
N ALA A 174 -18.93 -12.11 1.00
CA ALA A 174 -18.20 -10.94 0.49
C ALA A 174 -18.73 -9.60 1.05
N ALA A 175 -20.04 -9.46 1.21
CA ALA A 175 -20.67 -8.27 1.80
C ALA A 175 -20.33 -8.07 3.29
N ASP A 176 -20.07 -9.14 4.04
CA ASP A 176 -19.66 -9.05 5.44
C ASP A 176 -18.24 -8.52 5.55
N LEU A 177 -17.32 -9.00 4.70
CA LEU A 177 -15.96 -8.47 4.60
C LEU A 177 -15.98 -6.99 4.20
N GLU A 178 -16.79 -6.59 3.20
CA GLU A 178 -16.90 -5.20 2.77
C GLU A 178 -17.39 -4.27 3.88
N ARG A 179 -18.37 -4.71 4.67
CA ARG A 179 -18.84 -3.98 5.85
C ARG A 179 -17.73 -3.81 6.89
N VAL A 180 -16.95 -4.86 7.15
CA VAL A 180 -15.82 -4.80 8.08
C VAL A 180 -14.73 -3.85 7.58
N LEU A 181 -14.39 -3.89 6.30
CA LEU A 181 -13.42 -2.98 5.70
C LEU A 181 -13.86 -1.52 5.79
N GLY A 182 -15.15 -1.22 5.56
CA GLY A 182 -15.71 0.12 5.76
C GLY A 182 -15.61 0.61 7.21
N GLN A 183 -15.72 -0.28 8.19
CA GLN A 183 -15.59 0.04 9.62
C GLN A 183 -14.12 0.17 10.08
N ALA A 184 -13.20 -0.52 9.41
CA ALA A 184 -11.77 -0.53 9.72
C ALA A 184 -11.00 0.58 9.00
N ALA A 185 -11.50 1.07 7.86
CA ALA A 185 -10.86 2.13 7.07
C ALA A 185 -10.52 3.36 7.93
N GLY A 186 -9.28 3.83 7.82
CA GLY A 186 -8.76 4.95 8.62
C GLY A 186 -8.50 4.65 10.10
N SER A 187 -8.80 3.44 10.61
CA SER A 187 -8.52 3.08 12.01
C SER A 187 -7.12 2.49 12.21
N PHE A 188 -6.61 1.75 11.21
CA PHE A 188 -5.29 1.10 11.19
C PHE A 188 -4.92 0.72 9.75
N THR A 189 -3.64 0.41 9.51
CA THR A 189 -3.19 -0.15 8.23
C THR A 189 -2.96 -1.64 8.28
N VAL A 190 -3.02 -2.37 7.15
CA VAL A 190 -2.75 -3.83 7.12
C VAL A 190 -1.93 -4.25 5.92
N ASP A 191 -0.78 -4.88 6.19
CA ASP A 191 -0.05 -5.66 5.20
C ASP A 191 -0.50 -7.13 5.22
N CYS A 192 -0.76 -7.69 4.04
CA CYS A 192 -1.27 -9.04 3.84
C CYS A 192 -0.21 -9.93 3.18
N ARG A 193 -0.14 -11.19 3.61
CA ARG A 193 0.69 -12.25 3.01
C ARG A 193 -0.12 -13.51 2.80
N GLY A 194 -0.03 -14.01 1.57
CA GLY A 194 -0.59 -15.31 1.21
C GLY A 194 0.51 -16.36 1.09
N VAL A 195 0.36 -17.49 1.77
CA VAL A 195 1.33 -18.59 1.79
C VAL A 195 0.92 -19.68 0.81
N GLY A 196 1.85 -20.10 -0.04
CA GLY A 196 1.55 -21.08 -1.09
C GLY A 196 0.61 -20.48 -2.13
N THR A 197 -0.30 -21.30 -2.66
CA THR A 197 -1.18 -20.94 -3.79
C THR A 197 -2.67 -21.13 -3.51
N ASP A 198 -3.05 -21.63 -2.33
CA ASP A 198 -4.44 -22.00 -2.00
C ASP A 198 -5.30 -20.81 -1.50
N TRP A 199 -4.96 -19.58 -1.90
CA TRP A 199 -5.62 -18.34 -1.47
C TRP A 199 -5.90 -17.43 -2.68
N GLU A 200 -6.77 -16.42 -2.49
CA GLU A 200 -7.23 -15.56 -3.58
C GLU A 200 -6.54 -14.19 -3.56
N VAL A 201 -5.85 -13.85 -4.66
CA VAL A 201 -5.09 -12.59 -4.78
C VAL A 201 -6.00 -11.37 -4.70
N THR A 202 -7.15 -11.42 -5.38
CA THR A 202 -8.09 -10.30 -5.44
C THR A 202 -8.67 -9.94 -4.07
N GLU A 203 -8.83 -10.93 -3.19
CA GLU A 203 -9.36 -10.76 -1.84
C GLU A 203 -8.36 -10.07 -0.90
N LEU A 204 -7.11 -10.56 -0.84
CA LEU A 204 -6.07 -9.91 -0.03
C LEU A 204 -5.73 -8.51 -0.57
N ARG A 205 -5.76 -8.32 -1.90
CA ARG A 205 -5.61 -6.99 -2.50
C ARG A 205 -6.72 -6.05 -2.05
N LYS A 206 -7.98 -6.50 -1.99
CA LYS A 206 -9.11 -5.69 -1.49
C LYS A 206 -8.86 -5.22 -0.05
N ILE A 207 -8.38 -6.10 0.82
CA ILE A 207 -8.05 -5.77 2.22
C ILE A 207 -6.90 -4.76 2.29
N ALA A 208 -5.79 -5.05 1.60
CA ALA A 208 -4.61 -4.20 1.58
C ALA A 208 -4.92 -2.79 1.04
N SER A 209 -5.69 -2.68 -0.05
CA SER A 209 -6.16 -1.39 -0.60
C SER A 209 -7.04 -0.64 0.39
N ALA A 210 -8.03 -1.31 1.00
CA ALA A 210 -8.94 -0.68 1.95
C ALA A 210 -8.23 -0.17 3.22
N LEU A 211 -7.15 -0.83 3.62
CA LEU A 211 -6.39 -0.53 4.83
C LEU A 211 -4.97 -0.03 4.52
N LEU A 212 -4.77 0.61 3.36
CA LEU A 212 -3.55 1.33 2.97
C LEU A 212 -2.24 0.55 3.23
N GLY A 213 -2.24 -0.75 2.92
CA GLY A 213 -1.07 -1.62 3.00
C GLY A 213 -0.80 -2.34 1.68
N THR A 214 -0.10 -3.46 1.77
CA THR A 214 0.41 -4.21 0.61
C THR A 214 0.00 -5.68 0.67
N VAL A 215 0.05 -6.34 -0.48
CA VAL A 215 -0.11 -7.79 -0.62
C VAL A 215 1.12 -8.37 -1.33
N ASP A 216 1.61 -9.51 -0.85
CA ASP A 216 2.63 -10.29 -1.55
C ASP A 216 2.41 -11.78 -1.31
N ILE A 217 2.98 -12.60 -2.21
CA ILE A 217 3.00 -14.05 -2.10
C ILE A 217 4.28 -14.52 -1.43
N VAL A 218 4.13 -15.48 -0.52
CA VAL A 218 5.23 -16.27 0.03
C VAL A 218 5.08 -17.69 -0.54
N ALA A 219 5.66 -17.89 -1.72
CA ALA A 219 5.50 -19.12 -2.50
C ALA A 219 6.02 -20.35 -1.73
N GLU A 220 7.16 -20.20 -1.07
CA GLU A 220 7.72 -21.23 -0.19
C GLU A 220 7.65 -20.79 1.27
N PRO A 221 7.10 -21.64 2.17
CA PRO A 221 7.00 -21.32 3.59
C PRO A 221 8.32 -20.95 4.29
N SER A 222 9.47 -21.37 3.77
CA SER A 222 10.81 -21.01 4.30
C SER A 222 11.15 -19.52 4.18
N GLY A 223 10.58 -18.81 3.20
CA GLY A 223 10.80 -17.37 3.01
C GLY A 223 9.96 -16.48 3.94
N LEU A 224 9.07 -17.07 4.74
CA LEU A 224 8.09 -16.32 5.52
C LEU A 224 8.73 -15.50 6.66
N ALA A 225 9.78 -16.03 7.29
CA ALA A 225 10.45 -15.36 8.40
C ALA A 225 11.14 -14.06 7.98
N ASP A 226 11.88 -14.10 6.87
CA ASP A 226 12.57 -12.93 6.31
C ASP A 226 11.58 -11.85 5.87
N ASP A 227 10.47 -12.24 5.23
CA ASP A 227 9.43 -11.31 4.81
C ASP A 227 8.74 -10.63 6.02
N PHE A 228 8.40 -11.40 7.06
CA PHE A 228 7.84 -10.86 8.29
C PHE A 228 8.79 -9.90 9.01
N GLN A 229 10.08 -10.22 9.02
CA GLN A 229 11.10 -9.33 9.56
C GLN A 229 11.13 -8.00 8.79
N GLN A 230 11.19 -8.06 7.46
CA GLN A 230 11.25 -6.86 6.62
C GLN A 230 10.01 -5.98 6.77
N MET A 231 8.83 -6.60 6.78
CA MET A 231 7.56 -5.91 7.00
C MET A 231 7.54 -5.23 8.38
N MET A 232 7.93 -5.94 9.43
CA MET A 232 7.96 -5.37 10.78
C MET A 232 8.98 -4.23 10.90
N VAL A 233 10.16 -4.35 10.27
CA VAL A 233 11.14 -3.25 10.20
C VAL A 233 10.52 -2.01 9.57
N GLN A 234 9.79 -2.15 8.46
CA GLN A 234 9.13 -1.02 7.81
C GLN A 234 8.02 -0.41 8.68
N ALA A 235 7.18 -1.25 9.29
CA ALA A 235 6.14 -0.79 10.20
C ALA A 235 6.71 -0.05 11.42
N MET A 236 7.82 -0.55 11.99
CA MET A 236 8.50 0.09 13.11
C MET A 236 9.28 1.35 12.74
N GLY A 237 9.61 1.52 11.45
CA GLY A 237 10.22 2.74 10.92
C GLY A 237 9.24 3.92 10.78
N LYS A 238 7.94 3.71 10.96
CA LYS A 238 6.93 4.77 10.93
C LYS A 238 7.00 5.64 12.19
N GLN A 239 6.76 6.94 12.01
CA GLN A 239 6.94 7.96 13.03
C GLN A 239 5.81 9.00 13.08
N VAL A 240 5.10 9.18 11.97
CA VAL A 240 3.95 10.08 11.87
C VAL A 240 2.77 9.27 11.39
N ALA A 241 1.66 9.31 12.13
CA ALA A 241 0.41 8.67 11.73
C ALA A 241 -0.44 9.64 10.89
N ASP A 242 -1.37 9.05 10.11
CA ASP A 242 -2.53 9.73 9.55
C ASP A 242 -2.24 11.02 8.76
N VAL A 243 -1.13 11.05 8.03
CA VAL A 243 -0.85 12.18 7.14
C VAL A 243 -1.89 12.19 6.02
N ALA A 244 -2.52 13.35 5.79
CA ALA A 244 -3.47 13.54 4.71
C ALA A 244 -2.85 14.36 3.58
N LEU A 245 -3.13 13.96 2.33
CA LEU A 245 -2.86 14.76 1.14
C LEU A 245 -4.10 15.58 0.84
N ARG A 246 -4.11 16.86 1.22
CA ARG A 246 -5.20 17.78 0.90
C ARG A 246 -5.04 18.34 -0.50
N VAL A 247 -6.08 18.18 -1.31
CA VAL A 247 -6.19 18.80 -2.63
C VAL A 247 -7.25 19.87 -2.57
N TRP A 248 -6.84 21.13 -2.78
CA TRP A 248 -7.74 22.25 -2.96
C TRP A 248 -7.80 22.64 -4.44
N THR A 249 -8.99 22.97 -4.95
CA THR A 249 -9.20 23.44 -6.33
C THR A 249 -9.88 24.82 -6.37
N PRO A 250 -9.67 25.63 -7.42
CA PRO A 250 -10.45 26.85 -7.65
C PRO A 250 -11.90 26.53 -7.99
N ALA A 251 -12.74 27.57 -8.10
CA ALA A 251 -14.12 27.38 -8.56
C ALA A 251 -14.14 26.78 -9.98
N ASN A 252 -15.08 25.87 -10.23
CA ASN A 252 -15.27 25.18 -11.52
C ASN A 252 -14.13 24.24 -11.96
N ALA A 253 -13.19 23.92 -11.06
CA ALA A 253 -12.22 22.84 -11.28
C ALA A 253 -12.58 21.60 -10.47
N VAL A 254 -12.40 20.43 -11.06
CA VAL A 254 -12.79 19.13 -10.51
C VAL A 254 -11.59 18.21 -10.46
N VAL A 255 -11.34 17.58 -9.31
CA VAL A 255 -10.34 16.51 -9.20
C VAL A 255 -10.89 15.28 -9.90
N LYS A 256 -10.22 14.82 -10.96
CA LYS A 256 -10.61 13.64 -11.74
C LYS A 256 -10.16 12.36 -11.05
N PHE A 257 -8.92 12.36 -10.57
CA PHE A 257 -8.38 11.27 -9.76
C PHE A 257 -7.20 11.71 -8.90
N VAL A 258 -6.96 10.95 -7.83
CA VAL A 258 -5.72 10.98 -7.05
C VAL A 258 -5.26 9.54 -6.88
N LYS A 259 -4.09 9.20 -7.42
CA LYS A 259 -3.54 7.84 -7.38
C LYS A 259 -2.16 7.88 -6.76
N GLN A 260 -1.88 7.02 -5.80
CA GLN A 260 -0.48 6.70 -5.49
C GLN A 260 0.08 5.91 -6.67
N VAL A 261 1.25 6.30 -7.15
CA VAL A 261 1.92 5.67 -8.29
C VAL A 261 3.31 5.17 -7.96
N ALA A 262 3.84 5.48 -6.77
CA ALA A 262 5.02 4.84 -6.19
C ALA A 262 4.98 4.86 -4.65
N PRO A 263 5.50 3.82 -3.97
CA PRO A 263 6.18 2.62 -4.51
C PRO A 263 5.23 1.54 -5.06
N SER A 264 3.93 1.69 -4.81
CA SER A 264 2.87 0.85 -5.36
C SER A 264 1.76 1.71 -5.94
N LEU A 265 1.06 1.16 -6.93
CA LEU A 265 -0.14 1.73 -7.51
C LEU A 265 -1.31 1.53 -6.54
N GLU A 266 -1.97 2.61 -6.14
CA GLU A 266 -3.18 2.59 -5.32
C GLU A 266 -4.10 3.75 -5.75
N ASP A 267 -5.37 3.47 -6.03
CA ASP A 267 -6.33 4.51 -6.39
C ASP A 267 -7.00 5.08 -5.14
N LEU A 268 -6.73 6.35 -4.85
CA LEU A 268 -7.25 7.06 -3.68
C LEU A 268 -8.47 7.91 -4.03
N THR A 269 -8.91 7.92 -5.30
CA THR A 269 -9.95 8.85 -5.80
C THR A 269 -11.22 8.81 -4.96
N ASP A 270 -11.70 7.60 -4.67
CA ASP A 270 -12.92 7.36 -3.89
C ASP A 270 -12.68 7.38 -2.36
N ARG A 271 -11.45 7.66 -1.94
CA ARG A 271 -11.05 7.80 -0.52
C ARG A 271 -11.10 9.25 -0.03
N ARG A 272 -11.65 10.16 -0.83
CA ARG A 272 -11.74 11.59 -0.52
C ARG A 272 -12.65 11.83 0.70
N ALA A 273 -12.13 12.47 1.73
CA ALA A 273 -12.92 13.06 2.82
C ALA A 273 -13.10 14.58 2.58
N ASP A 274 -14.30 15.11 2.82
CA ASP A 274 -14.55 16.54 2.68
C ASP A 274 -13.79 17.36 3.74
N ALA A 275 -13.05 18.37 3.29
CA ALA A 275 -12.10 19.11 4.14
C ALA A 275 -12.36 20.63 4.13
N GLY A 276 -13.61 21.01 3.87
CA GLY A 276 -14.06 22.38 3.71
C GLY A 276 -14.25 22.80 2.24
N PRO A 277 -14.51 24.09 1.98
CA PRO A 277 -14.89 24.57 0.65
C PRO A 277 -13.82 24.27 -0.41
N ARG A 278 -14.19 23.43 -1.39
CA ARG A 278 -13.33 23.02 -2.52
C ARG A 278 -12.02 22.34 -2.09
N ALA A 279 -12.02 21.70 -0.93
CA ALA A 279 -10.88 20.93 -0.44
C ALA A 279 -11.32 19.49 -0.15
N GLY A 280 -10.48 18.52 -0.49
CA GLY A 280 -10.65 17.12 -0.10
C GLY A 280 -9.35 16.53 0.42
N ASP A 281 -9.47 15.72 1.46
CA ASP A 281 -8.35 15.01 2.07
C ASP A 281 -8.31 13.57 1.56
N TYR A 282 -7.13 13.16 1.11
CA TYR A 282 -6.85 11.79 0.67
C TYR A 282 -5.93 11.12 1.71
N PRO A 283 -6.31 9.96 2.26
CA PRO A 283 -5.55 9.35 3.32
C PRO A 283 -4.26 8.74 2.76
N THR A 284 -3.12 9.05 3.38
CA THR A 284 -1.82 8.47 3.00
C THR A 284 -1.24 7.58 4.09
N GLY A 285 -1.96 7.38 5.20
CA GLY A 285 -1.54 6.52 6.30
C GLY A 285 -0.30 7.05 7.03
N SER A 286 0.49 6.11 7.56
CA SER A 286 1.66 6.43 8.38
C SER A 286 2.94 6.60 7.55
N TRP A 287 3.83 7.47 8.00
CA TRP A 287 5.09 7.84 7.34
C TRP A 287 6.30 7.65 8.25
N GLY A 288 7.38 7.12 7.67
CA GLY A 288 8.74 7.07 8.23
C GLY A 288 9.72 7.83 7.34
N ASP A 289 10.97 7.35 7.26
CA ASP A 289 11.94 7.81 6.27
C ASP A 289 11.66 7.14 4.91
N GLU A 290 10.89 7.82 4.07
CA GLU A 290 10.38 7.27 2.82
C GLU A 290 9.95 8.35 1.82
N SER A 291 9.63 7.91 0.61
CA SER A 291 9.09 8.79 -0.42
C SER A 291 8.04 8.08 -1.25
N ARG A 292 6.96 8.80 -1.55
CA ARG A 292 5.83 8.31 -2.36
C ARG A 292 5.47 9.34 -3.41
N ASP A 293 5.04 8.84 -4.56
CA ASP A 293 4.67 9.68 -5.70
C ASP A 293 3.16 9.52 -5.95
N TYR A 294 2.45 10.63 -6.16
CA TYR A 294 1.02 10.67 -6.41
C TYR A 294 0.72 11.32 -7.75
N HIS A 295 -0.08 10.68 -8.60
CA HIS A 295 -0.59 11.26 -9.83
C HIS A 295 -1.95 11.89 -9.54
N VAL A 296 -1.99 13.22 -9.66
CA VAL A 296 -3.19 14.04 -9.50
C VAL A 296 -3.60 14.55 -10.87
N CYS A 297 -4.86 14.31 -11.25
CA CYS A 297 -5.45 14.89 -12.45
C CYS A 297 -6.60 15.82 -12.06
N VAL A 298 -6.56 17.04 -12.59
CA VAL A 298 -7.56 18.08 -12.36
C VAL A 298 -8.11 18.53 -13.70
N GLU A 299 -9.44 18.52 -13.82
CA GLU A 299 -10.15 19.16 -14.92
C GLU A 299 -10.40 20.63 -14.56
N VAL A 300 -9.90 21.54 -15.38
CA VAL A 300 -10.07 22.99 -15.25
C VAL A 300 -11.01 23.56 -16.32
N PRO A 301 -11.60 24.74 -16.11
CA PRO A 301 -12.28 25.47 -17.17
C PRO A 301 -11.31 25.77 -18.32
N ALA A 302 -11.80 25.75 -19.56
CA ALA A 302 -11.01 26.26 -20.68
C ALA A 302 -10.78 27.77 -20.48
N ALA A 303 -9.61 28.26 -20.89
CA ALA A 303 -9.27 29.67 -20.86
C ALA A 303 -8.57 30.08 -22.15
N GLU A 304 -8.53 31.39 -22.41
CA GLU A 304 -7.82 31.97 -23.55
C GLU A 304 -6.30 31.79 -23.43
N VAL A 305 -5.62 31.76 -24.58
CA VAL A 305 -4.17 31.72 -24.69
C VAL A 305 -3.54 32.90 -23.92
N GLY A 306 -2.47 32.63 -23.18
CA GLY A 306 -1.78 33.58 -22.31
C GLY A 306 -2.32 33.66 -20.89
N ASN A 307 -3.50 33.08 -20.61
CA ASN A 307 -4.01 33.02 -19.24
C ASN A 307 -3.27 31.96 -18.41
N GLU A 308 -3.06 32.29 -17.14
CA GLU A 308 -2.53 31.41 -16.13
C GLU A 308 -3.56 31.20 -15.01
N MET A 309 -3.68 29.97 -14.52
CA MET A 309 -4.42 29.67 -13.31
C MET A 309 -3.71 28.66 -12.41
N LEU A 310 -4.10 28.68 -11.14
CA LEU A 310 -3.80 27.61 -10.20
C LEU A 310 -4.86 26.52 -10.34
N ALA A 311 -4.50 25.38 -10.91
CA ALA A 311 -5.40 24.22 -11.07
C ALA A 311 -5.66 23.52 -9.73
N ALA A 312 -4.62 23.36 -8.90
CA ALA A 312 -4.78 22.87 -7.54
C ALA A 312 -3.67 23.35 -6.61
N ARG A 313 -3.97 23.39 -5.32
CA ARG A 313 -2.97 23.48 -4.25
C ARG A 313 -2.96 22.15 -3.50
N ILE A 314 -1.78 21.55 -3.43
CA ILE A 314 -1.52 20.31 -2.71
C ILE A 314 -0.91 20.65 -1.37
N SER A 315 -1.42 20.09 -0.29
CA SER A 315 -0.91 20.32 1.06
C SER A 315 -0.82 19.00 1.81
N LEU A 316 0.30 18.78 2.51
CA LEU A 316 0.43 17.67 3.46
C LEU A 316 0.00 18.14 4.83
N LEU A 317 -0.93 17.42 5.42
CA LEU A 317 -1.52 17.76 6.70
C LEU A 317 -1.23 16.69 7.73
N LEU A 318 -0.85 17.15 8.92
CA LEU A 318 -0.81 16.34 10.12
C LEU A 318 -2.02 16.69 10.99
N PRO A 319 -2.97 15.77 11.19
CA PRO A 319 -4.05 15.95 12.15
C PRO A 319 -3.49 16.18 13.56
N GLN A 320 -4.08 17.13 14.28
CA GLN A 320 -3.72 17.45 15.66
C GLN A 320 -4.80 16.92 16.61
N PRO A 321 -4.45 16.56 17.87
CA PRO A 321 -5.42 16.05 18.84
C PRO A 321 -6.57 17.02 19.17
N ASP A 322 -6.37 18.32 18.97
CA ASP A 322 -7.36 19.36 19.18
C ASP A 322 -8.36 19.52 18.01
N GLY A 323 -8.26 18.65 17.00
CA GLY A 323 -9.10 18.67 15.80
C GLY A 323 -8.63 19.65 14.72
N THR A 324 -7.51 20.36 14.93
CA THR A 324 -6.88 21.17 13.90
C THR A 324 -5.95 20.33 13.02
N SER A 325 -5.33 20.95 12.01
CA SER A 325 -4.32 20.28 11.18
C SER A 325 -3.14 21.20 10.94
N GLU A 326 -1.93 20.68 11.12
CA GLU A 326 -0.69 21.39 10.77
C GLU A 326 -0.36 21.14 9.30
N VAL A 327 -0.06 22.21 8.55
CA VAL A 327 0.47 22.09 7.19
C VAL A 327 1.96 21.82 7.24
N LEU A 328 2.36 20.60 6.89
CA LEU A 328 3.76 20.17 6.90
C LEU A 328 4.52 20.72 5.69
N SER A 329 3.89 20.72 4.52
CA SER A 329 4.47 21.17 3.25
C SER A 329 3.36 21.39 2.21
N GLN A 330 3.65 22.14 1.14
CA GLN A 330 2.70 22.43 0.08
C GLN A 330 3.36 22.57 -1.30
N GLY A 331 2.60 22.28 -2.35
CA GLY A 331 2.97 22.45 -3.75
C GLY A 331 1.82 23.00 -4.57
N LEU A 332 2.14 23.71 -5.65
CA LEU A 332 1.16 24.34 -6.53
C LEU A 332 1.13 23.65 -7.90
N VAL A 333 -0.07 23.32 -8.37
CA VAL A 333 -0.32 22.75 -9.69
C VAL A 333 -0.84 23.85 -10.60
N ARG A 334 -0.05 24.27 -11.60
CA ARG A 334 -0.35 25.41 -12.48
C ARG A 334 -0.94 24.95 -13.82
N ALA A 335 -1.68 25.83 -14.48
CA ALA A 335 -2.14 25.65 -15.85
C ALA A 335 -1.98 26.97 -16.60
N VAL A 336 -1.31 26.93 -17.75
CA VAL A 336 -1.02 28.09 -18.61
C VAL A 336 -1.44 27.72 -20.03
N TRP A 337 -2.41 28.42 -20.61
CA TRP A 337 -2.82 28.15 -21.99
C TRP A 337 -1.88 28.82 -22.97
N THR A 338 -1.44 28.09 -23.98
CA THR A 338 -0.49 28.56 -24.98
C THR A 338 -0.89 28.07 -26.38
N ASP A 339 -0.61 28.89 -27.39
CA ASP A 339 -0.66 28.52 -28.81
C ASP A 339 0.67 27.91 -29.31
N ASP A 340 1.72 27.95 -28.48
CA ASP A 340 2.98 27.27 -28.76
C ASP A 340 2.82 25.75 -28.66
N LEU A 341 2.75 25.12 -29.84
CA LEU A 341 2.73 23.67 -30.01
C LEU A 341 3.92 22.99 -29.33
N ALA A 342 5.12 23.57 -29.33
CA ALA A 342 6.30 22.94 -28.72
C ALA A 342 6.20 22.86 -27.18
N SER A 343 5.62 23.87 -26.55
CA SER A 343 5.39 23.90 -25.10
C SER A 343 4.21 23.02 -24.68
N SER A 344 3.10 23.09 -25.40
CA SER A 344 1.88 22.31 -25.08
C SER A 344 2.01 20.81 -25.37
N THR A 345 2.82 20.41 -26.36
CA THR A 345 3.07 18.98 -26.67
C THR A 345 4.21 18.36 -25.86
N ARG A 346 4.88 19.13 -25.00
CA ARG A 346 5.94 18.59 -24.14
C ARG A 346 5.34 17.58 -23.15
N ILE A 347 5.82 16.36 -23.21
CA ILE A 347 5.40 15.30 -22.30
C ILE A 347 6.27 15.37 -21.04
N SER A 348 5.65 15.53 -19.86
CA SER A 348 6.36 15.39 -18.59
C SER A 348 6.89 13.95 -18.47
N PRO A 349 8.20 13.73 -18.32
CA PRO A 349 8.76 12.38 -18.22
C PRO A 349 8.16 11.56 -17.07
N GLN A 350 7.91 12.20 -15.93
CA GLN A 350 7.32 11.56 -14.76
C GLN A 350 5.86 11.15 -15.02
N VAL A 351 5.05 12.04 -15.62
CA VAL A 351 3.65 11.74 -15.95
C VAL A 351 3.57 10.59 -16.95
N ALA A 352 4.38 10.61 -18.01
CA ALA A 352 4.41 9.52 -18.99
C ALA A 352 4.86 8.20 -18.38
N HIS A 353 5.89 8.23 -17.53
CA HIS A 353 6.39 7.04 -16.85
C HIS A 353 5.31 6.37 -16.01
N PHE A 354 4.66 7.12 -15.12
CA PHE A 354 3.64 6.55 -14.22
C PHE A 354 2.34 6.19 -14.92
N THR A 355 1.97 6.91 -15.99
CA THR A 355 0.86 6.50 -16.87
C THR A 355 1.16 5.15 -17.51
N GLY A 356 2.39 4.94 -17.99
CA GLY A 356 2.84 3.64 -18.50
C GLY A 356 2.86 2.53 -17.44
N GLN A 357 3.25 2.82 -16.19
CA GLN A 357 3.20 1.83 -15.11
C GLN A 357 1.76 1.42 -14.76
N ALA A 358 0.81 2.37 -14.78
CA ALA A 358 -0.60 2.05 -14.57
C ALA A 358 -1.18 1.18 -15.69
N GLU A 359 -0.85 1.49 -16.95
CA GLU A 359 -1.23 0.70 -18.12
C GLU A 359 -0.64 -0.72 -18.06
N LEU A 360 0.62 -0.84 -17.63
CA LEU A 360 1.30 -2.12 -17.41
C LEU A 360 0.56 -2.97 -16.38
N ALA A 361 0.22 -2.41 -15.22
CA ALA A 361 -0.47 -3.11 -14.15
C ALA A 361 -1.85 -3.63 -14.62
N SER A 362 -2.64 -2.78 -15.27
CA SER A 362 -3.97 -3.15 -15.82
C SER A 362 -3.83 -4.28 -16.86
N SER A 363 -2.87 -4.16 -17.77
CA SER A 363 -2.64 -5.15 -18.82
C SER A 363 -2.24 -6.52 -18.26
N ILE A 364 -1.46 -6.55 -17.18
CA ILE A 364 -1.11 -7.80 -16.48
C ILE A 364 -2.35 -8.43 -15.85
N GLN A 365 -3.11 -7.65 -15.07
CA GLN A 365 -4.27 -8.15 -14.33
C GLN A 365 -5.35 -8.68 -15.27
N GLU A 366 -5.71 -7.89 -16.29
CA GLU A 366 -6.68 -8.29 -17.31
C GLU A 366 -6.19 -9.51 -18.10
N GLY A 367 -4.89 -9.59 -18.40
CA GLY A 367 -4.32 -10.74 -19.11
C GLY A 367 -4.36 -12.03 -18.30
N LEU A 368 -4.08 -11.96 -17.00
CA LEU A 368 -4.17 -13.11 -16.10
C LEU A 368 -5.62 -13.52 -15.83
N GLU A 369 -6.54 -12.57 -15.70
CA GLU A 369 -7.97 -12.84 -15.56
C GLU A 369 -8.55 -13.50 -16.82
N ALA A 370 -8.24 -12.97 -18.00
CA ALA A 370 -8.63 -13.57 -19.27
C ALA A 370 -8.08 -14.99 -19.41
N HIS A 371 -6.84 -15.23 -18.98
CA HIS A 371 -6.26 -16.58 -18.96
C HIS A 371 -7.03 -17.53 -18.04
N ARG A 372 -7.38 -17.09 -16.82
CA ARG A 372 -8.20 -17.86 -15.87
C ARG A 372 -9.60 -18.15 -16.42
N ALA A 373 -10.17 -17.22 -17.19
CA ALA A 373 -11.46 -17.39 -17.85
C ALA A 373 -11.41 -18.27 -19.13
N GLY A 374 -10.21 -18.67 -19.58
CA GLY A 374 -10.01 -19.45 -20.80
C GLY A 374 -10.02 -18.62 -22.10
N ASP A 375 -10.06 -17.29 -22.01
CA ASP A 375 -9.95 -16.39 -23.16
C ASP A 375 -8.48 -16.17 -23.53
N VAL A 376 -7.94 -17.13 -24.28
CA VAL A 376 -6.51 -17.15 -24.65
C VAL A 376 -6.14 -15.97 -25.56
N ASP A 377 -7.06 -15.49 -26.40
CA ASP A 377 -6.80 -14.41 -27.35
C ASP A 377 -6.66 -13.08 -26.61
N LEU A 378 -7.61 -12.76 -25.74
CA LEU A 378 -7.53 -11.56 -24.90
C LEU A 378 -6.31 -11.63 -23.96
N ALA A 379 -6.06 -12.79 -23.36
CA ALA A 379 -4.93 -12.98 -22.47
C ALA A 379 -3.59 -12.75 -23.19
N THR A 380 -3.44 -13.27 -24.41
CA THR A 380 -2.23 -13.08 -25.22
C THR A 380 -2.06 -11.62 -25.62
N ALA A 381 -3.13 -10.95 -26.02
CA ALA A 381 -3.10 -9.53 -26.38
C ALA A 381 -2.68 -8.65 -25.20
N LYS A 382 -3.27 -8.88 -24.01
CA LYS A 382 -3.02 -8.09 -22.80
C LYS A 382 -1.64 -8.34 -22.20
N LEU A 383 -1.21 -9.60 -22.08
CA LEU A 383 0.15 -9.89 -21.63
C LEU A 383 1.23 -9.47 -22.65
N GLY A 384 0.92 -9.51 -23.95
CA GLY A 384 1.77 -8.95 -24.99
C GLY A 384 1.97 -7.44 -24.85
N ALA A 385 0.88 -6.70 -24.62
CA ALA A 385 0.93 -5.28 -24.30
C ALA A 385 1.77 -5.01 -23.03
N ALA A 386 1.58 -5.81 -21.97
CA ALA A 386 2.36 -5.71 -20.75
C ALA A 386 3.87 -5.90 -21.01
N VAL A 387 4.27 -6.91 -21.79
CA VAL A 387 5.68 -7.13 -22.16
C VAL A 387 6.26 -5.92 -22.90
N ARG A 388 5.52 -5.38 -23.87
CA ARG A 388 5.94 -4.19 -24.63
C ARG A 388 6.13 -2.98 -23.73
N ILE A 389 5.21 -2.72 -22.81
CA ILE A 389 5.29 -1.60 -21.88
C ILE A 389 6.45 -1.79 -20.90
N ALA A 390 6.61 -2.99 -20.31
CA ALA A 390 7.70 -3.30 -19.39
C ALA A 390 9.07 -3.13 -20.06
N HIS A 391 9.22 -3.57 -21.32
CA HIS A 391 10.44 -3.39 -22.09
C HIS A 391 10.72 -1.91 -22.39
N ARG A 392 9.72 -1.16 -22.87
CA ARG A 392 9.86 0.28 -23.19
C ARG A 392 10.19 1.14 -21.98
N THR A 393 9.63 0.81 -20.81
CA THR A 393 9.83 1.55 -19.56
C THR A 393 11.05 1.10 -18.76
N GLY A 394 11.74 0.04 -19.20
CA GLY A 394 12.90 -0.52 -18.49
C GLY A 394 12.53 -1.16 -17.14
N ASN A 395 11.29 -1.61 -16.96
CA ASN A 395 10.88 -2.32 -15.75
C ASN A 395 11.34 -3.79 -15.80
N GLU A 396 12.66 -3.98 -15.63
CA GLU A 396 13.32 -5.29 -15.67
C GLU A 396 12.75 -6.29 -14.67
N SER A 397 12.28 -5.81 -13.52
CA SER A 397 11.72 -6.68 -12.47
C SER A 397 10.41 -7.31 -12.91
N THR A 398 9.46 -6.52 -13.41
CA THR A 398 8.19 -7.01 -13.93
C THR A 398 8.38 -7.78 -15.23
N PHE A 399 9.31 -7.35 -16.09
CA PHE A 399 9.66 -8.07 -17.32
C PHE A 399 10.12 -9.52 -17.02
N LYS A 400 10.98 -9.71 -16.02
CA LYS A 400 11.40 -11.05 -15.57
C LYS A 400 10.25 -11.89 -15.03
N LEU A 401 9.29 -11.28 -14.34
CA LEU A 401 8.09 -11.99 -13.87
C LEU A 401 7.19 -12.41 -15.04
N LEU A 402 6.98 -11.52 -16.01
CA LEU A 402 6.24 -11.82 -17.24
C LEU A 402 6.87 -13.00 -17.98
N GLN A 403 8.20 -13.05 -18.08
CA GLN A 403 8.93 -14.15 -18.72
C GLN A 403 8.73 -15.52 -18.04
N LYS A 404 8.24 -15.57 -16.79
CA LYS A 404 7.88 -16.84 -16.14
C LYS A 404 6.53 -17.37 -16.58
N VAL A 405 5.63 -16.48 -16.99
CA VAL A 405 4.25 -16.80 -17.40
C VAL A 405 4.15 -16.95 -18.93
N VAL A 406 4.88 -16.14 -19.68
CA VAL A 406 4.86 -16.15 -21.15
C VAL A 406 6.24 -16.33 -21.76
N ASP A 407 6.29 -17.04 -22.88
CA ASP A 407 7.43 -17.06 -23.79
C ASP A 407 7.38 -15.81 -24.66
N VAL A 408 8.33 -14.90 -24.41
CA VAL A 408 8.48 -13.66 -25.17
C VAL A 408 9.21 -13.95 -26.48
N VAL A 409 8.50 -13.82 -27.60
CA VAL A 409 9.06 -14.00 -28.96
C VAL A 409 9.65 -12.68 -29.45
N ASP A 410 8.91 -11.57 -29.29
CA ASP A 410 9.37 -10.23 -29.62
C ASP A 410 8.90 -9.23 -28.54
N PRO A 411 9.81 -8.70 -27.71
CA PRO A 411 9.46 -7.76 -26.66
C PRO A 411 9.08 -6.37 -27.18
N LYS A 412 9.49 -5.97 -28.40
CA LYS A 412 9.18 -4.66 -28.97
C LYS A 412 7.76 -4.63 -29.52
N GLU A 413 7.37 -5.67 -30.25
CA GLU A 413 6.01 -5.79 -30.77
C GLU A 413 5.02 -6.26 -29.69
N GLY A 414 5.51 -6.94 -28.65
CA GLY A 414 4.69 -7.58 -27.62
C GLY A 414 4.19 -8.96 -28.06
N THR A 415 4.93 -9.63 -28.95
CA THR A 415 4.57 -10.97 -29.42
C THR A 415 4.94 -12.00 -28.35
N VAL A 416 3.94 -12.64 -27.77
CA VAL A 416 4.10 -13.61 -26.69
C VAL A 416 3.33 -14.89 -26.96
N ARG A 417 3.74 -15.98 -26.33
CA ARG A 417 3.00 -17.24 -26.26
C ARG A 417 2.92 -17.69 -24.82
N PHE A 418 1.78 -18.21 -24.38
CA PHE A 418 1.70 -18.81 -23.06
C PHE A 418 2.66 -19.99 -22.95
N ARG A 419 3.37 -20.05 -21.82
CA ARG A 419 4.15 -21.24 -21.49
C ARG A 419 3.22 -22.41 -21.24
N LYS A 420 3.64 -23.59 -21.67
CA LYS A 420 2.86 -24.82 -21.48
C LYS A 420 2.73 -25.22 -20.00
N ASN A 421 3.69 -24.85 -19.16
CA ASN A 421 3.78 -25.23 -17.76
C ASN A 421 4.01 -24.00 -16.87
N VAL A 422 3.08 -23.06 -16.84
CA VAL A 422 3.14 -21.94 -15.88
C VAL A 422 2.75 -22.48 -14.50
N SER A 423 3.60 -22.24 -13.50
CA SER A 423 3.23 -22.56 -12.11
C SER A 423 2.21 -21.56 -11.60
N GLU A 424 1.24 -22.01 -10.80
CA GLU A 424 0.25 -21.12 -10.17
C GLU A 424 0.95 -20.05 -9.32
N ALA A 425 2.02 -20.43 -8.63
CA ALA A 425 2.85 -19.50 -7.85
C ALA A 425 3.46 -18.39 -8.71
N ASP A 426 3.92 -18.67 -9.94
CA ASP A 426 4.46 -17.63 -10.82
C ASP A 426 3.36 -16.68 -11.32
N SER A 427 2.19 -17.21 -11.66
CA SER A 427 1.01 -16.40 -12.03
C SER A 427 0.58 -15.49 -10.89
N MET A 428 0.47 -16.03 -9.67
CA MET A 428 0.11 -15.26 -8.47
C MET A 428 1.19 -14.25 -8.10
N THR A 429 2.47 -14.58 -8.29
CA THR A 429 3.59 -13.64 -8.08
C THR A 429 3.50 -12.47 -9.05
N LEU A 430 3.21 -12.73 -10.33
CA LEU A 430 3.02 -11.68 -11.32
C LEU A 430 1.79 -10.82 -10.99
N ASP A 431 0.68 -11.44 -10.59
CA ASP A 431 -0.56 -10.74 -10.23
C ASP A 431 -0.35 -9.82 -9.01
N THR A 432 0.16 -10.37 -7.90
CA THR A 432 0.41 -9.65 -6.65
C THR A 432 1.39 -8.48 -6.84
N ARG A 433 2.45 -8.67 -7.64
CA ARG A 433 3.49 -7.66 -7.87
C ARG A 433 3.22 -6.75 -9.06
N SER A 434 2.11 -6.94 -9.78
CA SER A 434 1.71 -6.09 -10.93
C SER A 434 1.57 -4.61 -10.56
N THR A 435 1.20 -4.31 -9.31
CA THR A 435 1.03 -2.95 -8.80
C THR A 435 2.31 -2.35 -8.22
N LYS A 436 3.42 -3.10 -8.13
CA LYS A 436 4.72 -2.54 -7.70
C LYS A 436 5.31 -1.73 -8.85
N THR A 437 5.65 -0.48 -8.58
CA THR A 437 6.17 0.43 -9.60
C THR A 437 7.64 0.75 -9.36
N VAL A 438 8.33 1.12 -10.45
CA VAL A 438 9.71 1.59 -10.38
C VAL A 438 9.68 3.11 -10.39
N ARG A 439 10.42 3.77 -9.49
CA ARG A 439 10.52 5.23 -9.49
C ARG A 439 11.39 5.74 -10.63
N VAL A 440 11.07 6.93 -11.13
CA VAL A 440 11.96 7.68 -12.02
C VAL A 440 13.17 8.11 -11.20
N LYS A 441 14.38 7.75 -11.63
CA LYS A 441 15.61 8.28 -11.01
C LYS A 441 15.67 9.79 -11.27
N LYS A 442 15.85 10.58 -10.21
CA LYS A 442 16.06 12.04 -10.30
C LYS A 442 17.29 12.35 -11.15
#